data_AF-A0A2G1Y639-F1
#
_entry.id   AF-A0A2G1Y639-F1
#
_cell.length_a   1.000
_cell.length_b   1.000
_cell.length_c   1.000
_cell.angle_alpha   90.00
_cell.angle_beta   90.00
_cell.angle_gamma   90.00
#
_symmetry.space_group_name_H-M   'P 1'
#
loop_
_entity.id
_entity.type
_entity.pdbx_description
1 polymer ?
#
loop_
_entity_poly.entity_id
_entity_poly.type
_entity_poly.pdbx_seq_one_letter_code
_entity_poly.pdbx_strand_id
1 'polypeptide(L)'
;MIIDEPAMWNLIPVQKRDRIMVAAKALCRSRDADDDEWAEGAGRDACADCDTPQGGSCIAFGLFGQMAIDVIEALDCADRAGSRANPDGARETSNG
;
A
#
# COMPACT_ATOMS: atom_id res chain seq x y z
N MET A 1 18.18 3.30 -2.87
CA MET A 1 17.97 4.15 -1.68
C MET A 1 17.54 3.22 -0.57
N ILE A 2 18.28 3.14 0.54
CA ILE A 2 17.89 2.31 1.68
C ILE A 2 16.94 3.14 2.52
N ILE A 3 15.69 2.67 2.67
CA ILE A 3 14.69 3.28 3.54
C ILE A 3 15.02 2.86 4.97
N ASP A 4 15.11 3.82 5.89
CA ASP A 4 15.06 3.54 7.33
C ASP A 4 13.60 3.17 7.67
N GLU A 5 13.30 1.88 7.60
CA GLU A 5 11.93 1.35 7.73
C GLU A 5 11.24 1.78 9.04
N PRO A 6 11.89 1.70 10.22
CA PRO A 6 11.28 2.18 11.47
C PRO A 6 10.98 3.68 11.47
N ALA A 7 11.89 4.51 10.97
CA ALA A 7 11.69 5.96 10.94
C ALA A 7 10.53 6.33 10.01
N MET A 8 10.49 5.75 8.79
CA MET A 8 9.43 6.02 7.83
C MET A 8 8.07 5.52 8.33
N TRP A 9 8.03 4.33 8.94
CA TRP A 9 6.80 3.77 9.51
C TRP A 9 6.15 4.68 10.56
N ASN A 10 6.96 5.31 11.42
CA ASN A 10 6.48 6.22 12.45
C ASN A 10 5.89 7.51 11.88
N LEU A 11 6.32 7.94 10.69
CA LEU A 11 5.79 9.12 10.00
C LEU A 11 4.44 8.84 9.31
N ILE A 12 4.13 7.57 9.03
CA ILE A 12 2.86 7.19 8.38
C ILE A 12 1.70 7.37 9.37
N PRO A 13 0.65 8.13 9.01
CA PRO A 13 -0.56 8.21 9.82
C PRO A 13 -1.17 6.84 10.06
N VAL A 14 -1.57 6.54 11.31
CA VAL A 14 -2.05 5.19 11.72
C VAL A 14 -3.15 4.66 10.79
N GLN A 15 -4.09 5.50 10.39
CA GLN A 15 -5.20 5.17 9.51
C GLN A 15 -4.78 4.76 8.08
N LYS A 16 -3.53 5.02 7.67
CA LYS A 16 -2.99 4.65 6.35
C LYS A 16 -2.10 3.42 6.38
N ARG A 17 -1.57 3.04 7.55
CA ARG A 17 -0.56 1.99 7.71
C ARG A 17 -0.99 0.67 7.10
N ASP A 18 -2.21 0.22 7.40
CA ASP A 18 -2.73 -1.06 6.87
C ASP A 18 -2.85 -1.04 5.34
N ARG A 19 -3.35 0.05 4.76
CA ARG A 19 -3.49 0.19 3.30
C ARG A 19 -2.13 0.20 2.60
N ILE A 20 -1.15 0.89 3.18
CA ILE A 20 0.23 0.93 2.68
C ILE A 20 0.85 -0.46 2.75
N MET A 21 0.66 -1.20 3.85
CA MET A 21 1.17 -2.57 3.97
C MET A 21 0.55 -3.52 2.94
N VAL A 22 -0.76 -3.43 2.73
CA VAL A 22 -1.45 -4.22 1.69
C VAL A 22 -0.88 -3.91 0.31
N ALA A 23 -0.69 -2.62 -0.01
CA ALA A 23 -0.11 -2.21 -1.28
C ALA A 23 1.34 -2.69 -1.46
N ALA A 24 2.19 -2.52 -0.44
CA ALA A 24 3.58 -2.97 -0.47
C ALA A 24 3.69 -4.50 -0.67
N LYS A 25 2.86 -5.28 0.04
CA LYS A 25 2.80 -6.75 -0.12
C LYS A 25 2.29 -7.15 -1.51
N ALA A 26 1.32 -6.43 -2.06
CA ALA A 26 0.81 -6.68 -3.41
C ALA A 26 1.88 -6.42 -4.48
N LEU A 27 2.62 -5.31 -4.37
CA LEU A 27 3.73 -4.97 -5.27
C LEU A 27 4.87 -6.00 -5.19
N CYS A 28 5.21 -6.43 -3.98
CA CYS A 28 6.21 -7.48 -3.75
C CYS A 28 5.81 -8.79 -4.42
N ARG A 29 4.56 -9.23 -4.26
CA ARG A 29 4.05 -10.46 -4.87
C ARG A 29 3.93 -10.38 -6.40
N SER A 30 3.64 -9.22 -6.97
CA SER A 30 3.65 -9.07 -8.43
C SER A 30 5.06 -9.19 -8.99
N ARG A 31 6.05 -8.62 -8.29
CA ARG A 31 7.47 -8.74 -8.66
C ARG A 31 7.95 -10.19 -8.60
N ASP A 32 7.66 -10.90 -7.51
CA ASP A 32 7.98 -12.33 -7.36
C ASP A 32 7.35 -13.20 -8.45
N ALA A 33 6.21 -12.78 -9.02
CA ALA A 33 5.57 -13.50 -10.12
C ALA A 33 6.22 -13.23 -11.48
N ASP A 34 6.97 -12.13 -11.62
CA ASP A 34 7.64 -11.74 -12.86
C ASP A 34 9.11 -12.21 -12.91
N ASP A 35 9.78 -12.33 -11.74
CA ASP A 35 11.18 -12.75 -11.64
C ASP A 35 11.26 -14.29 -11.40
N ASP A 36 11.26 -15.09 -12.47
CA ASP A 36 11.49 -16.56 -12.47
C ASP A 36 12.87 -16.98 -11.86
N GLU A 37 13.72 -16.00 -11.56
CA GLU A 37 15.13 -16.14 -11.14
C GLU A 37 15.32 -16.05 -9.61
N TRP A 38 14.27 -15.69 -8.84
CA TRP A 38 14.30 -15.76 -7.36
C TRP A 38 14.18 -17.22 -6.91
N ALA A 39 15.34 -17.86 -6.97
CA ALA A 39 15.68 -19.25 -6.73
C ALA A 39 14.80 -20.01 -5.73
N GLU A 40 14.50 -21.25 -6.14
CA GLU A 40 14.25 -22.44 -5.33
C GLU A 40 14.67 -22.27 -3.84
N GLY A 41 13.71 -21.94 -2.98
CA GLY A 41 13.89 -22.02 -1.53
C GLY A 41 13.35 -20.86 -0.69
N ALA A 42 13.11 -19.68 -1.25
CA ALA A 42 12.54 -18.52 -0.53
C ALA A 42 11.19 -18.02 -1.12
N GLY A 43 10.62 -18.79 -2.04
CA GLY A 43 9.50 -18.39 -2.88
C GLY A 43 8.17 -18.26 -2.13
N ARG A 44 7.46 -17.16 -2.42
CA ARG A 44 6.09 -16.79 -2.02
C ARG A 44 5.87 -16.23 -0.61
N ASP A 45 6.52 -16.74 0.42
CA ASP A 45 6.25 -16.29 1.81
C ASP A 45 7.13 -15.13 2.28
N ALA A 46 8.23 -14.81 1.58
CA ALA A 46 9.12 -13.70 1.92
C ALA A 46 8.43 -12.31 1.89
N CYS A 47 7.42 -12.15 1.05
CA CYS A 47 6.58 -10.95 1.00
C CYS A 47 5.38 -10.99 1.98
N ALA A 48 5.08 -12.15 2.59
CA ALA A 48 3.92 -12.34 3.46
C ALA A 48 4.26 -12.04 4.92
N ASP A 49 5.45 -12.47 5.36
CA ASP A 49 5.94 -12.33 6.73
C ASP A 49 6.56 -10.95 6.94
N CYS A 50 5.90 -10.14 7.77
CA CYS A 50 6.36 -8.81 8.16
C CYS A 50 6.12 -8.62 9.66
N ASP A 51 7.19 -8.37 10.41
CA ASP A 51 7.19 -8.28 11.88
C ASP A 51 6.97 -6.85 12.42
N THR A 52 6.57 -5.88 11.61
CA THR A 52 6.39 -4.50 12.10
C THR A 52 4.96 -4.19 12.49
N PRO A 53 4.79 -3.70 13.74
CA PRO A 53 5.00 -2.27 13.94
C PRO A 53 6.04 -1.86 15.02
N GLN A 54 6.81 -2.76 15.65
CA GLN A 54 7.68 -2.41 16.80
C GLN A 54 9.11 -2.98 16.79
N GLY A 55 9.63 -3.52 15.68
CA GLY A 55 11.05 -3.90 15.63
C GLY A 55 11.49 -4.92 14.58
N GLY A 56 10.60 -5.42 13.72
CA GLY A 56 11.00 -6.22 12.56
C GLY A 56 11.45 -5.40 11.35
N SER A 57 12.08 -6.03 10.36
CA SER A 57 12.11 -5.52 8.98
C SER A 57 10.97 -6.19 8.20
N CYS A 58 10.35 -5.47 7.27
CA CYS A 58 9.36 -6.06 6.38
C CYS A 58 9.91 -5.96 4.97
N ILE A 59 10.33 -7.08 4.37
CA ILE A 59 10.95 -7.09 3.04
C ILE A 59 10.08 -6.33 2.03
N ALA A 60 8.77 -6.55 2.06
CA ALA A 60 7.83 -5.85 1.19
C ALA A 60 7.84 -4.31 1.40
N PHE A 61 7.94 -3.84 2.65
CA PHE A 61 8.00 -2.42 2.96
C PHE A 61 9.39 -1.82 2.68
N GLY A 62 10.47 -2.52 3.02
CA GLY A 62 11.83 -2.08 2.70
C GLY A 62 12.06 -1.90 1.19
N LEU A 63 11.47 -2.77 0.37
CA LEU A 63 11.58 -2.70 -1.09
C LEU A 63 10.58 -1.73 -1.73
N PHE A 64 9.32 -1.74 -1.28
CA PHE A 64 8.21 -1.05 -1.97
C PHE A 64 7.49 0.00 -1.12
N GLY A 65 7.93 0.26 0.11
CA GLY A 65 7.23 1.12 1.07
C GLY A 65 6.98 2.53 0.56
N GLN A 66 7.99 3.17 -0.07
CA GLN A 66 7.81 4.50 -0.66
C GLN A 66 6.79 4.47 -1.81
N MET A 67 6.89 3.50 -2.73
CA MET A 67 5.94 3.37 -3.84
C MET A 67 4.51 3.09 -3.33
N ALA A 68 4.37 2.26 -2.31
CA ALA A 68 3.09 1.99 -1.67
C ALA A 68 2.47 3.24 -1.02
N ILE A 69 3.29 4.10 -0.40
CA ILE A 69 2.85 5.40 0.10
C ILE A 69 2.33 6.27 -1.05
N ASP A 70 3.12 6.42 -2.11
CA ASP A 70 2.78 7.25 -3.26
C ASP A 70 1.46 6.80 -3.93
N VAL A 71 1.26 5.48 -4.07
CA VAL A 71 0.01 4.90 -4.62
C VAL A 71 -1.19 5.24 -3.73
N ILE A 72 -1.08 5.07 -2.41
CA ILE A 72 -2.19 5.36 -1.50
C ILE A 72 -2.50 6.86 -1.48
N GLU A 73 -1.49 7.72 -1.55
CA GLU A 73 -1.70 9.17 -1.64
C GLU A 73 -2.36 9.58 -2.95
N ALA A 74 -1.98 8.96 -4.06
CA ALA A 74 -2.62 9.20 -5.35
C ALA A 74 -4.10 8.76 -5.35
N LEU A 75 -4.41 7.59 -4.77
CA LEU A 75 -5.79 7.11 -4.62
C LEU A 75 -6.62 8.02 -3.72
N ASP A 76 -6.07 8.44 -2.57
CA ASP A 76 -6.74 9.40 -1.68
C ASP A 76 -7.01 10.75 -2.39
N CYS A 77 -6.11 11.19 -3.27
CA CYS A 77 -6.30 12.38 -4.08
C CYS A 77 -7.41 12.20 -5.12
N ALA A 78 -7.41 11.06 -5.83
CA ALA A 78 -8.42 10.72 -6.83
C ALA A 78 -9.82 10.60 -6.20
N ASP A 79 -9.96 9.97 -5.03
CA ASP A 79 -11.23 9.87 -4.30
C ASP A 79 -11.78 11.24 -3.93
N ARG A 80 -10.91 12.18 -3.52
CA ARG A 80 -11.32 13.56 -3.24
C ARG A 80 -11.72 14.32 -4.50
N ALA A 81 -11.02 14.09 -5.61
CA ALA A 81 -11.36 14.70 -6.89
C ALA A 81 -12.68 14.16 -7.45
N GLY A 82 -12.90 12.84 -7.38
CA GLY A 82 -14.15 12.19 -7.78
C GLY A 82 -15.32 12.57 -6.89
N SER A 83 -15.11 12.72 -5.57
CA SER A 83 -16.14 13.21 -4.64
C SER A 83 -16.55 14.66 -4.92
N ARG A 84 -15.66 15.47 -5.50
CA ARG A 84 -15.98 16.84 -5.95
C ARG A 84 -16.65 16.88 -7.32
N ALA A 85 -16.47 15.85 -8.15
CA ALA A 85 -17.03 15.76 -9.48
C ALA A 85 -18.49 15.28 -9.50
N ASN A 86 -19.06 14.85 -8.36
CA ASN A 86 -20.46 14.43 -8.25
C ASN A 86 -21.27 15.33 -7.27
N PRO A 87 -21.64 16.55 -7.66
CA PRO A 87 -22.61 17.36 -6.91
C PRO A 87 -24.08 16.88 -7.06
N ASP A 88 -24.38 15.92 -7.94
CA ASP A 88 -25.75 15.63 -8.42
C ASP A 88 -26.31 14.24 -8.02
N GLY A 89 -25.81 13.63 -6.94
CA GLY A 89 -26.28 12.31 -6.48
C GLY A 89 -27.41 12.28 -5.44
N ALA A 90 -27.87 13.43 -4.93
CA ALA A 90 -28.80 13.47 -3.79
C ALA A 90 -30.07 14.30 -4.04
N ARG A 91 -30.67 14.17 -5.23
CA ARG A 91 -32.03 14.67 -5.48
C ARG A 91 -32.86 13.74 -6.34
N GLU A 92 -33.14 12.55 -5.83
CA GLU A 92 -34.42 11.88 -6.13
C GLU A 92 -35.41 12.17 -5.00
N THR A 93 -35.89 13.41 -4.98
CA THR A 93 -37.24 13.71 -4.50
C THR A 93 -38.08 14.01 -5.73
N SER A 94 -39.02 13.15 -6.09
CA SER A 94 -40.34 13.57 -6.58
C SER A 94 -41.25 12.37 -6.74
N ASN A 95 -42.37 12.46 -6.05
CA ASN A 95 -43.54 11.62 -6.18
C ASN A 95 -44.01 11.53 -7.64
N GLY A 96 -44.46 10.34 -8.01
CA GLY A 96 -45.32 10.06 -9.15
C GLY A 96 -46.05 8.75 -8.90
#